data_AF-A0A8S3WZW1-F1
#
_entry.id   AF-A0A8S3WZW1-F1
#
_cell.length_a   1.000
_cell.length_b   1.000
_cell.length_c   1.000
_cell.angle_alpha   90.00
_cell.angle_beta   90.00
_cell.angle_gamma   90.00
#
_symmetry.space_group_name_H-M   'P 1'
#
loop_
_entity.id
_entity.type
_entity.pdbx_description
1 polymer ?
#
loop_
_entity_poly.entity_id
_entity_poly.type
_entity_poly.pdbx_seq_one_letter_code
_entity_poly.pdbx_strand_id
1 'polypeptide(L)'
;MDKEKKDNWKCPTCKSKQRKFDNTNTPVQSCRMDSLSSASDRITEDSEECNLTQRKPLIPEKQPLSPGSSSIMDDKVLVNIIRREIQQSVTEAVESAVKMYFSKEFDEIKSELATLREIGKSVEFLSSQYDRMNSDIKNLQDRLTVVTKENLTLSSQVLDISDILNLMEQHSR
;
A
#
# COMPACT_ATOMS: atom_id res chain seq x y z
N MET A 1 -0.81 -4.23 36.03
CA MET A 1 0.35 -3.39 35.66
C MET A 1 1.02 -2.92 36.94
N ASP A 2 2.23 -3.41 37.18
CA ASP A 2 2.98 -3.18 38.42
C ASP A 2 3.44 -1.72 38.52
N LYS A 3 3.61 -1.22 39.75
CA LYS A 3 3.90 0.20 40.02
C LYS A 3 5.16 0.68 39.30
N GLU A 4 6.22 -0.13 39.31
CA GLU A 4 7.49 0.12 38.62
C GLU A 4 7.35 0.27 37.10
N LYS A 5 6.44 -0.49 36.47
CA LYS A 5 6.16 -0.41 35.02
C LYS A 5 5.46 0.90 34.64
N LYS A 6 4.65 1.47 35.55
CA LYS A 6 4.02 2.78 35.35
C LYS A 6 5.05 3.92 35.45
N ASP A 7 5.94 3.87 36.43
CA ASP A 7 6.94 4.93 36.63
C ASP A 7 8.05 4.92 35.56
N ASN A 8 8.33 3.78 34.94
CA ASN A 8 9.31 3.67 33.85
C ASN A 8 8.71 3.76 32.43
N TRP A 9 7.40 4.01 32.29
CA TRP A 9 6.77 4.15 30.99
C TRP A 9 7.31 5.38 30.23
N LYS A 10 7.68 5.16 28.96
CA LYS A 10 8.14 6.17 28.01
C LYS A 10 7.31 6.06 26.75
N CYS A 11 7.03 7.18 26.09
CA CYS A 11 6.32 7.16 24.81
C CYS A 11 7.15 6.38 23.77
N PRO A 12 6.58 5.37 23.08
CA PRO A 12 7.33 4.56 22.11
C PRO A 12 7.86 5.38 20.92
N THR A 13 7.14 6.42 20.52
CA THR A 13 7.48 7.26 19.35
C THR A 13 8.61 8.25 19.62
N CYS A 14 8.57 8.96 20.77
CA CYS A 14 9.55 10.01 21.08
C CYS A 14 10.52 9.67 22.22
N LYS A 15 10.41 8.49 22.83
CA LYS A 15 11.23 7.97 23.95
C LYS A 15 11.32 8.87 25.20
N SER A 16 10.56 9.96 25.25
CA SER A 16 10.53 10.89 26.37
C SER A 16 9.50 10.47 27.43
N LYS A 17 9.77 10.87 28.68
CA LYS A 17 8.82 10.84 29.79
C LYS A 17 8.36 12.27 30.02
N GLN A 18 7.15 12.62 29.59
CA GLN A 18 6.61 13.94 29.86
C GLN A 18 6.42 14.14 31.36
N ARG A 19 6.78 15.33 31.86
CA ARG A 19 6.52 15.69 33.26
C ARG A 19 5.02 15.83 33.44
N LYS A 20 4.51 15.38 34.59
CA LYS A 20 3.13 15.68 35.00
C LYS A 20 3.05 17.19 35.25
N PHE A 21 2.45 17.92 34.32
CA PHE A 21 2.14 19.33 34.50
C PHE A 21 0.84 19.51 35.28
N ASP A 22 0.57 20.74 35.68
CA ASP A 22 -0.65 21.08 36.39
C ASP A 22 -1.88 20.93 35.47
N ASN A 23 -2.87 20.16 35.92
CA ASN A 23 -4.06 19.79 35.16
C ASN A 23 -5.21 20.81 35.28
N THR A 24 -4.96 21.98 35.89
CA THR A 24 -5.96 23.03 36.17
C THR A 24 -6.75 23.51 34.95
N ASN A 25 -6.23 23.36 33.72
CA ASN A 25 -6.92 23.71 32.47
C ASN A 25 -7.39 22.49 31.65
N THR A 26 -7.33 21.26 32.18
CA THR A 26 -7.87 20.09 31.48
C THR A 26 -9.40 20.18 31.48
N PRO A 27 -10.09 20.19 30.33
CA PRO A 27 -11.54 20.23 30.29
C PRO A 27 -12.11 18.98 30.97
N VAL A 28 -12.76 19.15 32.13
CA VAL A 28 -13.45 18.05 32.80
C VAL A 28 -14.66 17.70 31.94
N GLN A 29 -14.53 16.61 31.18
CA GLN A 29 -15.61 16.07 30.38
C GLN A 29 -16.78 15.77 31.31
N SER A 30 -17.88 16.52 31.16
CA SER A 30 -19.01 16.42 32.07
C SER A 30 -19.58 15.00 31.99
N CYS A 31 -19.54 14.26 33.09
CA CYS A 31 -20.32 13.03 33.20
C CYS A 31 -21.79 13.39 33.03
N ARG A 32 -22.34 13.10 31.85
CA ARG A 32 -23.77 13.22 31.58
C ARG A 32 -24.51 12.20 32.46
N MET A 33 -25.04 12.69 33.57
CA MET A 33 -26.12 12.04 34.31
C MET A 33 -27.43 12.20 33.52
N ASP A 34 -27.51 11.57 32.34
CA ASP A 34 -28.74 11.49 31.56
C ASP A 34 -29.61 10.33 32.09
N SER A 35 -30.88 10.62 32.38
CA SER A 35 -31.78 9.75 33.15
C SER A 35 -33.21 9.82 32.59
N LEU A 36 -34.02 8.75 32.53
CA LEU A 36 -33.81 7.32 32.85
C LEU A 36 -33.89 6.51 31.52
N SER A 37 -33.92 5.18 31.40
CA SER A 37 -34.29 4.04 32.29
C SER A 37 -33.65 2.74 31.70
N SER A 38 -33.88 1.49 32.12
CA SER A 38 -34.90 0.82 32.95
C SER A 38 -34.29 -0.38 33.69
N ALA A 39 -34.85 -0.70 34.87
CA ALA A 39 -34.83 -1.97 35.61
C ALA A 39 -33.63 -2.95 35.47
N SER A 40 -32.86 -3.14 36.56
CA SER A 40 -33.04 -4.32 37.45
C SER A 40 -32.04 -4.34 38.63
N ASP A 41 -32.57 -4.62 39.83
CA ASP A 41 -31.98 -5.29 41.00
C ASP A 41 -30.50 -5.08 41.49
N ARG A 42 -30.43 -4.51 42.71
CA ARG A 42 -29.66 -4.93 43.93
C ARG A 42 -28.34 -4.23 44.35
N ILE A 43 -28.43 -3.57 45.53
CA ILE A 43 -27.59 -3.64 46.78
C ILE A 43 -26.12 -4.11 46.60
N THR A 44 -25.05 -3.45 47.09
CA THR A 44 -24.81 -2.81 48.40
C THR A 44 -23.81 -1.64 48.41
N GLU A 45 -24.07 -0.73 49.34
CA GLU A 45 -23.20 0.10 50.20
C GLU A 45 -21.69 -0.24 50.30
N ASP A 46 -20.82 0.77 50.10
CA ASP A 46 -19.86 1.36 51.08
C ASP A 46 -19.16 2.57 50.40
N SER A 47 -19.40 3.81 50.84
CA SER A 47 -18.64 4.61 51.83
C SER A 47 -17.53 5.51 51.23
N GLU A 48 -17.36 6.66 51.90
CA GLU A 48 -16.24 7.61 51.91
C GLU A 48 -15.98 8.64 50.77
N GLU A 49 -16.22 9.91 51.17
CA GLU A 49 -15.36 11.09 50.92
C GLU A 49 -15.32 11.76 49.54
N CYS A 50 -16.47 12.34 49.14
CA CYS A 50 -16.47 13.45 48.20
C CYS A 50 -15.91 14.74 48.86
N ASN A 51 -14.60 14.97 48.69
CA ASN A 51 -13.86 16.11 49.23
C ASN A 51 -14.27 17.46 48.57
N LEU A 52 -15.40 18.04 49.00
CA LEU A 52 -15.92 19.31 48.50
C LEU A 52 -15.24 20.51 49.18
N THR A 53 -14.31 21.16 48.46
CA THR A 53 -13.75 22.45 48.86
C THR A 53 -14.76 23.58 48.59
N GLN A 54 -15.53 23.96 49.62
CA GLN A 54 -16.43 25.11 49.54
C GLN A 54 -15.64 26.43 49.41
N ARG A 55 -15.89 27.19 48.35
CA ARG A 55 -15.37 28.56 48.21
C ARG A 55 -16.14 29.51 49.14
N LYS A 56 -15.43 30.14 50.05
CA LYS A 56 -15.93 31.23 50.89
C LYS A 56 -16.21 32.47 50.01
N PRO A 57 -17.44 33.03 49.99
CA PRO A 57 -17.71 34.23 49.21
C PRO A 57 -17.04 35.45 49.85
N LEU A 58 -16.16 36.10 49.10
CA LEU A 58 -15.58 37.39 49.48
C LEU A 58 -16.53 38.53 49.12
N ILE A 59 -16.60 39.50 50.03
CA ILE A 59 -17.51 40.66 50.00
C ILE A 59 -17.16 41.56 48.80
N PRO A 60 -18.14 42.16 48.09
CA PRO A 60 -17.87 42.99 46.92
C PRO A 60 -17.30 44.36 47.31
N GLU A 61 -15.99 44.54 47.15
CA GLU A 61 -15.36 45.84 47.23
C GLU A 61 -15.48 46.57 45.88
N LYS A 62 -16.04 47.78 45.90
CA LYS A 62 -16.27 48.59 44.69
C LYS A 62 -14.96 49.21 44.21
N GLN A 63 -14.55 48.93 42.97
CA GLN A 63 -13.63 49.80 42.24
C GLN A 63 -14.21 50.23 40.88
N PRO A 64 -13.85 51.42 40.37
CA PRO A 64 -14.57 52.04 39.26
C PRO A 64 -14.19 51.46 37.90
N LEU A 65 -15.18 51.42 37.01
CA LEU A 65 -15.01 51.09 35.60
C LEU A 65 -14.04 52.08 34.93
N SER A 66 -12.91 51.57 34.42
CA SER A 66 -12.19 52.22 33.34
C SER A 66 -12.79 51.74 32.01
N PRO A 67 -13.23 52.61 31.09
CA PRO A 67 -13.84 52.19 29.84
C PRO A 67 -12.78 51.56 28.94
N GLY A 68 -12.80 50.23 28.87
CA GLY A 68 -11.96 49.48 27.95
C GLY A 68 -12.25 49.92 26.52
N SER A 69 -11.21 50.37 25.82
CA SER A 69 -11.20 50.49 24.36
C SER A 69 -11.18 49.08 23.74
N SER A 70 -12.25 48.30 23.94
CA SER A 70 -12.51 47.11 23.16
C SER A 70 -12.81 47.58 21.74
N SER A 71 -11.78 47.56 20.89
CA SER A 71 -11.94 47.73 19.45
C SER A 71 -12.89 46.64 18.97
N ILE A 72 -14.14 47.02 18.71
CA ILE A 72 -15.15 46.12 18.15
C ILE A 72 -14.73 45.93 16.69
N MET A 73 -13.93 44.90 16.43
CA MET A 73 -13.83 44.36 15.08
C MET A 73 -15.25 44.00 14.64
N ASP A 74 -15.69 44.58 13.53
CA ASP A 74 -16.94 44.19 12.89
C ASP A 74 -16.89 42.67 12.62
N ASP A 75 -17.83 41.92 13.21
CA ASP A 75 -17.93 40.46 13.07
C ASP A 75 -17.92 40.03 11.60
N LYS A 76 -18.41 40.87 10.67
CA LYS A 76 -18.33 40.61 9.24
C LYS A 76 -16.89 40.53 8.72
N VAL A 77 -15.99 41.35 9.23
CA VAL A 77 -14.57 41.33 8.88
C VAL A 77 -13.93 40.04 9.39
N LEU A 78 -14.21 39.66 10.64
CA LEU A 78 -13.70 38.42 11.24
C LEU A 78 -14.21 37.18 10.49
N VAL A 79 -15.52 37.11 10.18
CA VAL A 79 -16.12 36.03 9.40
C VAL A 79 -15.53 35.96 7.98
N ASN A 80 -15.22 37.09 7.35
CA ASN A 80 -14.58 37.12 6.04
C ASN A 80 -13.11 36.65 6.07
N ILE A 81 -12.37 36.95 7.15
CA ILE A 81 -11.01 36.42 7.37
C ILE A 81 -11.07 34.90 7.55
N ILE A 82 -11.95 34.41 8.45
CA ILE A 82 -12.14 32.97 8.69
C ILE A 82 -12.57 32.25 7.41
N ARG A 83 -13.50 32.81 6.62
CA ARG A 83 -13.91 32.23 5.34
C ARG A 83 -12.74 32.13 4.36
N ARG A 84 -11.89 33.16 4.27
CA ARG A 84 -10.70 33.14 3.40
C ARG A 84 -9.72 32.06 3.83
N GLU A 85 -9.42 31.97 5.13
CA GLU A 85 -8.48 30.98 5.68
C GLU A 85 -8.97 29.55 5.41
N ILE A 86 -10.26 29.28 5.64
CA ILE A 86 -10.90 28.00 5.33
C ILE A 86 -10.85 27.72 3.82
N GLN A 87 -11.19 28.69 2.96
CA GLN A 87 -11.14 28.52 1.51
C GLN A 87 -9.73 28.22 1.01
N GLN A 88 -8.71 28.91 1.54
CA GLN A 88 -7.32 28.68 1.19
C GLN A 88 -6.87 27.28 1.63
N SER A 89 -7.10 26.92 2.89
CA SER A 89 -6.74 25.60 3.42
C SER A 89 -7.44 24.45 2.68
N VAL A 90 -8.73 24.61 2.32
CA VAL A 90 -9.47 23.65 1.49
C VAL A 90 -8.90 23.57 0.06
N THR A 91 -8.54 24.71 -0.55
CA THR A 91 -7.99 24.74 -1.91
C THR A 91 -6.62 24.05 -1.96
N GLU A 92 -5.74 24.36 -1.01
CA GLU A 92 -4.42 23.73 -0.88
C GLU A 92 -4.53 22.21 -0.61
N ALA A 93 -5.46 21.80 0.26
CA ALA A 93 -5.71 20.38 0.54
C ALA A 93 -6.26 19.63 -0.68
N VAL A 94 -7.18 20.23 -1.45
CA VAL A 94 -7.73 19.65 -2.67
C VAL A 94 -6.68 19.58 -3.77
N GLU A 95 -5.91 20.66 -4.02
CA GLU A 95 -4.84 20.67 -5.01
C GLU A 95 -3.79 19.60 -4.69
N SER A 96 -3.37 19.51 -3.42
CA SER A 96 -2.42 18.50 -2.94
C SER A 96 -2.96 17.08 -3.12
N ALA A 97 -4.21 16.81 -2.73
CA ALA A 97 -4.83 15.50 -2.89
C ALA A 97 -4.98 15.09 -4.36
N VAL A 98 -5.45 16.01 -5.22
CA VAL A 98 -5.59 15.79 -6.67
C VAL A 98 -4.24 15.53 -7.31
N LYS A 99 -3.22 16.34 -6.99
CA LYS A 99 -1.86 16.17 -7.50
C LYS A 99 -1.25 14.84 -7.06
N MET A 100 -1.37 14.49 -5.77
CA MET A 100 -0.88 13.22 -5.23
C MET A 100 -1.55 12.03 -5.91
N TYR A 101 -2.88 12.08 -6.09
CA TYR A 101 -3.63 11.04 -6.79
C TYR A 101 -3.13 10.88 -8.23
N PHE A 102 -3.16 11.95 -9.04
CA PHE A 102 -2.71 11.86 -10.43
C PHE A 102 -1.24 11.46 -10.57
N SER A 103 -0.33 11.96 -9.72
CA SER A 103 1.08 11.53 -9.73
C SER A 103 1.20 10.02 -9.49
N LYS A 104 0.46 9.46 -8.52
CA LYS A 104 0.43 8.02 -8.26
C LYS A 104 -0.07 7.23 -9.48
N GLU A 105 -1.23 7.59 -10.03
CA GLU A 105 -1.82 6.90 -11.17
C GLU A 105 -0.91 6.99 -12.42
N PHE A 106 -0.26 8.13 -12.67
CA PHE A 106 0.71 8.28 -13.76
C PHE A 106 1.98 7.44 -13.56
N ASP A 107 2.49 7.33 -12.33
CA ASP A 107 3.64 6.47 -12.04
C ASP A 107 3.29 4.97 -12.15
N GLU A 108 2.06 4.58 -11.78
CA GLU A 108 1.54 3.22 -11.98
C GLU A 108 1.38 2.90 -13.48
N ILE A 109 0.73 3.75 -14.28
CA ILE A 109 0.65 3.62 -15.75
C ILE A 109 2.05 3.55 -16.39
N LYS A 110 2.99 4.37 -15.92
CA LYS A 110 4.37 4.38 -16.42
C LYS A 110 5.12 3.09 -16.08
N SER A 111 4.84 2.48 -14.93
CA SER A 111 5.34 1.17 -14.53
C SER A 111 4.79 0.07 -15.43
N GLU A 112 3.47 0.05 -15.69
CA GLU A 112 2.83 -0.90 -16.60
C GLU A 112 3.33 -0.77 -18.05
N LEU A 113 3.54 0.46 -18.53
CA LEU A 113 4.16 0.68 -19.84
C LEU A 113 5.61 0.21 -19.92
N ALA A 114 6.34 0.16 -18.80
CA ALA A 114 7.67 -0.42 -18.75
C ALA A 114 7.61 -1.96 -18.81
N THR A 115 6.72 -2.61 -18.04
CA THR A 115 6.57 -4.06 -18.08
C THR A 115 6.07 -4.56 -19.44
N LEU A 116 5.13 -3.85 -20.07
CA LEU A 116 4.68 -4.11 -21.46
C LEU A 116 5.83 -4.10 -22.48
N ARG A 117 6.80 -3.19 -22.34
CA ARG A 117 7.99 -3.17 -23.23
C ARG A 117 8.91 -4.36 -23.01
N GLU A 118 9.14 -4.78 -21.77
CA GLU A 118 9.96 -5.96 -21.48
C GLU A 118 9.26 -7.27 -21.94
N ILE A 119 7.94 -7.34 -21.84
CA ILE A 119 7.14 -8.41 -22.45
C ILE A 119 7.29 -8.39 -23.97
N GLY A 120 7.21 -7.21 -24.60
CA GLY A 120 7.44 -7.05 -26.04
C GLY A 120 8.79 -7.61 -26.52
N LYS A 121 9.89 -7.26 -25.85
CA LYS A 121 11.22 -7.83 -26.12
C LYS A 121 11.27 -9.34 -25.93
N SER A 122 10.58 -9.86 -24.90
CA SER A 122 10.53 -11.29 -24.60
C SER A 122 9.79 -12.07 -25.70
N VAL A 123 8.72 -11.50 -26.25
CA VAL A 123 7.97 -12.05 -27.40
C VAL A 123 8.80 -11.98 -28.68
N GLU A 124 9.48 -10.87 -28.95
CA GLU A 124 10.38 -10.71 -30.11
C GLU A 124 11.52 -11.75 -30.08
N PHE A 125 12.16 -11.93 -28.91
CA PHE A 125 13.14 -12.99 -28.69
C PHE A 125 12.54 -14.38 -28.95
N LEU A 126 11.37 -14.69 -28.37
CA LEU A 126 10.72 -15.99 -28.56
C LEU A 126 10.35 -16.27 -30.02
N SER A 127 9.89 -15.24 -30.76
CA SER A 127 9.62 -15.34 -32.20
C SER A 127 10.90 -15.69 -32.97
N SER A 128 12.01 -14.97 -32.72
CA SER A 128 13.28 -15.24 -33.39
C SER A 128 13.81 -16.65 -33.12
N GLN A 129 13.60 -17.16 -31.90
CA GLN A 129 13.97 -18.52 -31.51
C GLN A 129 13.06 -19.58 -32.14
N TYR A 130 11.77 -19.29 -32.30
CA TYR A 130 10.83 -20.14 -33.02
C TYR A 130 11.19 -20.25 -34.51
N ASP A 131 11.45 -19.12 -35.17
CA ASP A 131 11.83 -19.08 -36.59
C ASP A 131 13.14 -19.86 -36.84
N ARG A 132 14.12 -19.68 -35.95
CA ARG A 132 15.37 -20.45 -35.97
C ARG A 132 15.11 -21.96 -35.80
N MET A 133 14.33 -22.36 -34.80
CA MET A 133 14.01 -23.77 -34.56
C MET A 133 13.28 -24.39 -35.77
N ASN A 134 12.39 -23.64 -36.43
CA ASN A 134 11.67 -24.10 -37.61
C ASN A 134 12.63 -24.27 -38.82
N SER A 135 13.60 -23.37 -38.97
CA SER A 135 14.69 -23.52 -39.96
C SER A 135 15.56 -24.75 -39.67
N ASP A 136 15.92 -24.99 -38.40
CA ASP A 136 16.73 -26.16 -37.99
C ASP A 136 15.95 -27.48 -38.22
N ILE A 137 14.65 -27.52 -37.91
CA ILE A 137 13.76 -28.67 -38.20
C ILE A 137 13.75 -28.95 -39.71
N LYS A 138 13.57 -27.93 -40.55
CA LYS A 138 13.56 -28.09 -42.01
C LYS A 138 14.91 -28.62 -42.53
N ASN A 139 16.02 -28.06 -42.06
CA ASN A 139 17.35 -28.53 -42.42
C ASN A 139 17.58 -30.01 -42.04
N LEU A 140 17.14 -30.40 -40.85
CA LEU A 140 17.23 -31.78 -40.38
C LEU A 140 16.33 -32.73 -41.20
N GLN A 141 15.14 -32.29 -41.60
CA GLN A 141 14.27 -33.04 -42.51
C GLN A 141 14.93 -33.23 -43.89
N ASP A 142 15.45 -32.16 -44.49
CA ASP A 142 16.15 -32.23 -45.79
C ASP A 142 17.32 -33.23 -45.71
N ARG A 143 18.16 -33.12 -44.66
CA ARG A 143 19.28 -34.06 -44.40
C ARG A 143 18.81 -35.50 -44.17
N LEU A 144 17.71 -35.71 -43.45
CA LEU A 144 17.13 -37.03 -43.25
C LEU A 144 16.75 -37.66 -44.60
N THR A 145 16.07 -36.92 -45.48
CA THR A 145 15.65 -37.45 -46.79
C THR A 145 16.85 -37.84 -47.67
N VAL A 146 17.94 -37.07 -47.64
CA VAL A 146 19.19 -37.41 -48.34
C VAL A 146 19.78 -38.71 -47.80
N VAL A 147 19.97 -38.81 -46.48
CA VAL A 147 20.53 -40.02 -45.84
C VAL A 147 19.66 -41.25 -46.08
N THR A 148 18.33 -41.12 -46.03
CA THR A 148 17.40 -42.21 -46.37
C THR A 148 17.57 -42.65 -47.83
N LYS A 149 17.69 -41.71 -48.77
CA LYS A 149 17.88 -42.03 -50.20
C LYS A 149 19.22 -42.71 -50.45
N GLU A 150 20.30 -42.25 -49.82
CA GLU A 150 21.63 -42.86 -49.90
C GLU A 150 21.60 -44.29 -49.33
N ASN A 151 20.97 -44.50 -48.18
CA ASN A 151 20.83 -45.81 -47.55
C ASN A 151 20.04 -46.81 -48.43
N LEU A 152 18.92 -46.37 -49.03
CA LEU A 152 18.17 -47.17 -50.00
C LEU A 152 19.01 -47.53 -51.24
N THR A 153 19.82 -46.58 -51.74
CA THR A 153 20.71 -46.80 -52.89
C THR A 153 21.79 -47.83 -52.57
N LEU A 154 22.45 -47.70 -51.42
CA LEU A 154 23.46 -48.65 -50.94
C LEU A 154 22.84 -50.04 -50.70
N SER A 155 21.63 -50.09 -50.13
CA SER A 155 20.91 -51.36 -49.91
C SER A 155 20.61 -52.08 -51.22
N SER A 156 20.19 -51.36 -52.27
CA SER A 156 20.01 -51.93 -53.61
C SER A 156 21.33 -52.49 -54.15
N GLN A 157 22.41 -51.70 -54.09
CA GLN A 157 23.73 -52.13 -54.58
C GLN A 157 24.26 -53.38 -53.86
N VAL A 158 24.01 -53.52 -52.55
CA VAL A 158 24.38 -54.72 -51.79
C VAL A 158 23.57 -55.94 -52.24
N LEU A 159 22.27 -55.78 -52.52
CA LEU A 159 21.44 -56.86 -53.07
C LEU A 159 21.93 -57.26 -54.48
N ASP A 160 22.15 -56.28 -55.36
CA ASP A 160 22.64 -56.51 -56.74
C ASP A 160 23.97 -57.29 -56.73
N ILE A 161 24.92 -56.90 -55.86
CA ILE A 161 26.20 -57.59 -55.68
C ILE A 161 26.00 -59.00 -55.11
N SER A 162 25.09 -59.17 -54.15
CA SER A 162 24.79 -60.48 -53.57
C SER A 162 24.18 -61.45 -54.59
N ASP A 163 23.33 -60.96 -55.49
CA ASP A 163 22.73 -61.77 -56.55
C ASP A 163 23.76 -62.15 -57.62
N ILE A 164 24.65 -61.22 -58.01
CA ILE A 164 25.79 -61.51 -58.89
C ILE A 164 26.71 -62.56 -58.26
N LEU A 165 27.02 -62.44 -56.96
CA LEU A 165 27.86 -63.40 -56.24
C LEU A 165 27.23 -64.80 -56.21
N ASN A 166 25.93 -64.89 -55.88
CA ASN A 166 25.18 -66.14 -55.89
C ASN A 166 25.18 -66.80 -57.28
N LEU A 167 24.99 -66.01 -58.35
CA LEU A 167 25.02 -66.50 -59.73
C LEU A 167 26.42 -67.01 -60.12
N MET A 168 27.48 -66.29 -59.74
CA MET A 168 28.86 -66.73 -59.96
C MET A 168 29.18 -68.02 -59.19
N GLU A 169 28.69 -68.16 -57.95
CA GLU A 169 28.88 -69.39 -57.17
C GLU A 169 28.16 -70.59 -57.81
N GLN A 170 26.94 -70.38 -58.33
CA GLN A 170 26.21 -71.41 -59.08
C GLN A 170 26.93 -71.85 -60.36
N HIS A 171 27.53 -70.90 -61.11
CA HIS A 171 28.30 -71.22 -62.32
C HIS A 171 29.68 -71.85 -62.05
N SER A 172 30.20 -71.78 -60.83
CA SER A 172 31.49 -72.36 -60.44
C SER A 172 31.38 -73.78 -59.87
N ARG A 173 30.17 -74.33 -59.73
CA ARG A 173 29.87 -75.65 -59.16
C ARG A 173 29.56 -76.68 -60.25
#